data_AF-A0A455U2I9-F1
#
_entry.id   AF-A0A455U2I9-F1
#
_cell.length_a   1.000
_cell.length_b   1.000
_cell.length_c   1.000
_cell.angle_alpha   90.00
_cell.angle_beta   90.00
_cell.angle_gamma   90.00
#
_symmetry.space_group_name_H-M   'P 1'
#
loop_
_entity.id
_entity.type
_entity.pdbx_description
1 polymer ?
#
loop_
_entity_poly.entity_id
_entity_poly.type
_entity_poly.pdbx_seq_one_letter_code
_entity_poly.pdbx_strand_id
1 'polypeptide(L)'
;MSSASRDPQVVVEVLSEALPYIQQFSGKTVVVKYGGNAMTESTLIDSFARDIVLMKEVGINPVVVHGGGPQIGDLLKSSTSNRASSTACASPTRKPWTWLRWYWAAWSIKASST
;
A
#
# COMPACT_ATOMS: atom_id res chain seq x y z
N MET A 1 -11.78 -15.55 -16.99
CA MET A 1 -12.15 -15.21 -15.60
C MET A 1 -13.32 -16.11 -15.24
N SER A 2 -13.16 -16.97 -14.23
CA SER A 2 -14.15 -18.00 -13.87
C SER A 2 -15.49 -17.36 -13.51
N SER A 3 -16.51 -17.58 -14.35
CA SER A 3 -17.89 -17.19 -14.09
C SER A 3 -18.53 -18.22 -13.15
N ALA A 4 -18.10 -18.23 -11.89
CA ALA A 4 -18.92 -18.85 -10.85
C ALA A 4 -20.18 -18.00 -10.72
N SER A 5 -21.36 -18.59 -10.98
CA SER A 5 -22.65 -17.93 -10.82
C SER A 5 -22.83 -17.54 -9.35
N ARG A 6 -22.52 -16.28 -9.03
CA ARG A 6 -22.80 -15.71 -7.70
C ARG A 6 -24.31 -15.55 -7.57
N ASP A 7 -24.86 -15.92 -6.42
CA ASP A 7 -26.27 -15.72 -6.14
C ASP A 7 -26.59 -14.21 -6.20
N PRO A 8 -27.50 -13.77 -7.09
CA PRO A 8 -27.84 -12.35 -7.22
C PRO A 8 -28.41 -11.77 -5.93
N GLN A 9 -29.08 -12.57 -5.09
CA GLN A 9 -29.63 -12.09 -3.82
C GLN A 9 -28.51 -11.64 -2.88
N VAL A 10 -27.46 -12.45 -2.78
CA VAL A 10 -26.28 -12.15 -1.94
C VAL A 10 -25.55 -10.91 -2.46
N VAL A 11 -25.44 -10.72 -3.77
CA VAL A 11 -24.80 -9.52 -4.34
C VAL A 11 -25.57 -8.25 -4.01
N VAL A 12 -26.90 -8.28 -4.09
CA VAL A 12 -27.75 -7.12 -3.77
C VAL A 12 -27.67 -6.78 -2.28
N GLU A 13 -27.68 -7.78 -1.41
CA GLU A 13 -27.54 -7.59 0.04
C GLU A 13 -26.19 -6.93 0.38
N VAL A 14 -25.09 -7.49 -0.13
CA VAL A 14 -23.74 -6.95 0.10
C VAL A 14 -23.59 -5.52 -0.43
N LEU A 15 -24.13 -5.22 -1.61
CA LEU A 15 -24.08 -3.86 -2.17
C LEU A 15 -24.92 -2.87 -1.35
N SER A 16 -26.06 -3.31 -0.82
CA SER A 16 -26.93 -2.47 0.02
C SER A 16 -26.26 -2.14 1.35
N GLU A 17 -25.57 -3.10 1.96
CA GLU A 17 -24.78 -2.88 3.18
C GLU A 17 -23.53 -2.00 2.93
N ALA A 18 -22.93 -2.09 1.74
CA ALA A 18 -21.76 -1.30 1.38
C ALA A 18 -22.07 0.16 1.02
N LEU A 19 -23.30 0.44 0.55
CA LEU A 19 -23.73 1.77 0.10
C LEU A 19 -23.49 2.93 1.09
N PRO A 20 -23.81 2.82 2.41
CA PRO A 20 -23.53 3.91 3.36
C PRO A 20 -22.04 4.26 3.46
N TYR A 21 -21.15 3.27 3.35
CA TYR A 21 -19.70 3.50 3.37
C TYR A 21 -19.25 4.25 2.12
N ILE A 22 -19.79 3.91 0.95
CA ILE A 22 -19.48 4.60 -0.31
C ILE A 22 -19.88 6.07 -0.21
N GLN A 23 -21.09 6.35 0.30
CA GLN A 23 -21.59 7.73 0.44
C GLN A 23 -20.75 8.55 1.42
N GLN A 24 -20.26 7.94 2.51
CA GLN A 24 -19.41 8.62 3.49
C GLN A 24 -18.11 9.19 2.89
N PHE A 25 -17.50 8.46 1.95
CA PHE A 25 -16.22 8.84 1.34
C PHE A 25 -16.37 9.48 -0.04
N SER A 26 -17.59 9.64 -0.54
CA SER A 26 -17.84 10.31 -1.82
C SER A 26 -17.30 11.74 -1.79
N GLY A 27 -16.53 12.11 -2.82
CA GLY A 27 -15.86 13.41 -2.94
C GLY A 27 -14.62 13.59 -2.05
N LYS A 28 -14.27 12.62 -1.18
CA LYS A 28 -13.07 12.69 -0.35
C LYS A 28 -11.84 12.21 -1.10
N THR A 29 -10.68 12.76 -0.73
CA THR A 29 -9.38 12.32 -1.25
C THR A 29 -8.78 11.27 -0.30
N VAL A 30 -8.46 10.10 -0.83
CA VAL A 30 -7.88 8.98 -0.06
C VAL A 30 -6.48 8.72 -0.57
N VAL A 31 -5.48 8.83 0.32
CA VAL A 31 -4.08 8.54 -0.03
C VAL A 31 -3.80 7.06 0.28
N VAL A 32 -3.52 6.29 -0.77
CA VAL A 32 -3.24 4.85 -0.68
C VAL A 32 -1.74 4.64 -0.82
N LYS A 33 -1.10 4.16 0.24
CA LYS A 33 0.29 3.73 0.18
C LYS A 33 0.37 2.33 -0.44
N TYR A 34 0.89 2.25 -1.66
CA TYR A 34 1.07 1.00 -2.39
C TYR A 34 2.54 0.56 -2.34
N GLY A 35 2.85 -0.55 -1.67
CA GLY A 35 4.24 -1.03 -1.59
C GLY A 35 4.39 -2.40 -0.92
N GLY A 36 5.62 -2.93 -0.94
CA GLY A 36 5.95 -4.25 -0.40
C GLY A 36 5.81 -5.38 -1.43
N ASN A 37 5.51 -6.60 -0.95
CA ASN A 37 5.29 -7.79 -1.79
C ASN A 37 4.07 -7.68 -2.72
N ALA A 38 3.20 -6.67 -2.54
CA ALA A 38 2.08 -6.43 -3.45
C ALA A 38 2.51 -5.98 -4.86
N MET A 39 3.77 -5.56 -5.03
CA MET A 39 4.33 -5.12 -6.33
C MET A 39 5.04 -6.24 -7.10
N THR A 40 5.17 -7.46 -6.53
CA THR A 40 5.95 -8.54 -7.15
C THR A 40 5.10 -9.55 -7.92
N GLU A 41 3.82 -9.70 -7.58
CA GLU A 41 2.92 -10.64 -8.24
C GLU A 41 1.94 -9.90 -9.15
N SER A 42 1.86 -10.30 -10.42
CA SER A 42 1.02 -9.65 -11.44
C SER A 42 -0.47 -9.69 -11.12
N THR A 43 -0.94 -10.76 -10.47
CA THR A 43 -2.35 -10.92 -10.07
C THR A 43 -2.79 -9.88 -9.04
N LEU A 44 -1.91 -9.55 -8.09
CA LEU A 44 -2.16 -8.54 -7.05
C LEU A 44 -2.13 -7.13 -7.64
N ILE A 45 -1.25 -6.88 -8.63
CA ILE A 45 -1.21 -5.61 -9.35
C ILE A 45 -2.54 -5.38 -10.09
N ASP A 46 -3.05 -6.39 -10.79
CA ASP A 46 -4.31 -6.29 -11.53
C ASP A 46 -5.52 -6.10 -10.60
N SER A 47 -5.55 -6.81 -9.46
CA SER A 47 -6.61 -6.64 -8.46
C SER A 47 -6.57 -5.23 -7.87
N PHE A 48 -5.37 -4.74 -7.50
CA PHE A 48 -5.21 -3.41 -6.95
C PHE A 48 -5.64 -2.32 -7.95
N ALA A 49 -5.27 -2.45 -9.22
CA ALA A 49 -5.69 -1.52 -10.26
C ALA A 49 -7.21 -1.45 -10.39
N ARG A 50 -7.91 -2.60 -10.32
CA ARG A 50 -9.38 -2.65 -10.33
C ARG A 50 -9.99 -1.92 -9.14
N ASP A 51 -9.42 -2.07 -7.96
CA ASP A 51 -9.91 -1.39 -6.75
C ASP A 51 -9.72 0.14 -6.83
N ILE A 52 -8.60 0.61 -7.36
CA ILE A 52 -8.36 2.05 -7.60
C ILE A 52 -9.39 2.62 -8.58
N VAL A 53 -9.67 1.90 -9.68
CA VAL A 53 -10.67 2.31 -10.66
C VAL A 53 -12.06 2.32 -10.02
N LEU A 54 -12.43 1.27 -9.29
CA LEU A 54 -13.72 1.20 -8.59
C LEU A 54 -13.91 2.38 -7.63
N MET A 55 -12.88 2.73 -6.86
CA MET A 55 -12.93 3.90 -5.98
C MET A 55 -13.22 5.19 -6.75
N LYS A 56 -12.62 5.37 -7.94
CA LYS A 56 -12.86 6.54 -8.77
C LYS A 56 -14.29 6.58 -9.32
N GLU A 57 -14.81 5.44 -9.77
CA GLU A 57 -16.18 5.29 -10.29
C GLU A 57 -17.24 5.62 -9.23
N VAL A 58 -17.02 5.24 -7.97
CA VAL A 58 -17.94 5.56 -6.87
C VAL A 58 -17.78 6.99 -6.32
N GLY A 59 -16.91 7.81 -6.91
CA GLY A 59 -16.74 9.22 -6.57
C GLY A 59 -15.69 9.51 -5.49
N ILE A 60 -14.89 8.52 -5.09
CA ILE A 60 -13.72 8.73 -4.22
C ILE A 60 -12.55 9.19 -5.10
N ASN A 61 -11.68 10.06 -4.58
CA ASN A 61 -10.49 10.52 -5.30
C ASN A 61 -9.23 9.83 -4.74
N PRO A 62 -8.84 8.63 -5.23
CA PRO A 62 -7.66 7.95 -4.74
C PRO A 62 -6.37 8.62 -5.25
N VAL A 63 -5.39 8.78 -4.36
CA VAL A 63 -4.02 9.19 -4.68
C VAL A 63 -3.09 8.06 -4.26
N VAL A 64 -2.45 7.42 -5.24
CA VAL A 64 -1.55 6.30 -4.97
C VAL A 64 -0.13 6.81 -4.77
N VAL A 65 0.45 6.51 -3.61
CA VAL A 65 1.87 6.75 -3.33
C VAL A 65 2.57 5.40 -3.32
N HIS A 66 3.55 5.22 -4.20
CA HIS A 66 4.31 3.99 -4.24
C HIS A 66 5.78 4.17 -3.88
N GLY A 67 6.37 3.12 -3.32
CA GLY A 67 7.82 3.03 -3.11
C GLY A 67 8.55 2.52 -4.37
N GLY A 68 9.89 2.52 -4.30
CA GLY A 68 10.77 1.93 -5.32
C GLY A 68 11.57 0.72 -4.84
N GLY A 69 11.11 0.00 -3.80
CA GLY A 69 11.92 -0.99 -3.06
C GLY A 69 12.55 -2.12 -3.90
N PRO A 70 11.76 -2.91 -4.66
CA PRO A 70 12.30 -4.08 -5.38
C PRO A 70 13.20 -3.70 -6.55
N GLN A 71 12.78 -2.71 -7.34
CA GLN A 71 13.50 -2.27 -8.55
C GLN A 71 14.87 -1.68 -8.24
N ILE A 72 15.02 -0.96 -7.12
CA ILE A 72 16.31 -0.42 -6.70
C ILE A 72 17.27 -1.55 -6.30
N GLY A 73 16.77 -2.63 -5.69
CA GLY A 73 17.59 -3.78 -5.29
C GLY A 73 18.21 -4.52 -6.47
N ASP A 74 17.44 -4.73 -7.54
CA ASP A 74 17.91 -5.42 -8.76
C ASP A 74 18.89 -4.55 -9.56
N LEU A 75 18.61 -3.25 -9.65
CA LEU A 75 19.53 -2.28 -10.25
C LEU A 75 20.85 -2.19 -9.46
N LEU A 76 20.81 -2.21 -8.13
CA LEU A 76 22.02 -2.20 -7.30
C LEU A 76 22.83 -3.51 -7.41
N LYS A 77 22.17 -4.67 -7.46
CA LYS A 77 22.85 -5.96 -7.67
C LYS A 77 23.55 -6.03 -9.03
N SER A 78 22.86 -5.62 -10.10
CA SER A 78 23.45 -5.60 -11.45
C SER A 78 24.60 -4.59 -11.56
N SER A 79 24.46 -3.41 -10.96
CA SER A 79 25.52 -2.39 -10.93
C SER A 79 26.75 -2.82 -10.13
N THR A 80 26.55 -3.59 -9.05
CA THR A 80 27.63 -4.05 -8.16
C THR A 80 28.36 -5.27 -8.72
N SER A 81 27.68 -6.11 -9.52
CA SER A 81 28.32 -7.24 -10.21
C SER A 81 29.41 -6.81 -11.21
N ASN A 82 29.38 -5.57 -11.71
CA ASN A 82 30.41 -5.02 -12.60
C ASN A 82 31.52 -4.23 -11.88
N ARG A 83 31.49 -4.15 -10.55
CA ARG A 83 32.49 -3.42 -9.73
C ARG A 83 33.22 -4.33 -8.74
N ALA A 84 33.33 -5.63 -9.04
CA ALA A 84 34.20 -6.53 -8.30
C ALA A 84 35.67 -6.38 -8.74
N SER A 85 36.24 -5.18 -8.58
CA SER A 85 37.69 -4.95 -8.63
C SER A 85 38.07 -3.56 -8.13
N SER A 86 37.59 -3.13 -6.96
CA SER A 86 38.30 -2.15 -6.10
C SER A 86 37.56 -1.87 -4.79
N THR A 87 38.09 -2.44 -3.71
CA THR A 87 38.33 -1.81 -2.40
C THR A 87 37.22 -0.97 -1.74
N ALA A 88 36.76 -1.49 -0.58
CA ALA A 88 36.28 -0.80 0.62
C ALA A 88 34.91 -0.10 0.62
N CYS A 89 34.00 -0.57 1.50
CA CYS A 89 33.61 0.23 2.67
C CYS A 89 32.93 -0.64 3.74
N ALA A 90 32.92 -0.12 4.96
CA ALA A 90 32.90 -0.82 6.24
C ALA A 90 31.55 -1.40 6.71
N SER A 91 31.65 -2.15 7.80
CA SER A 91 30.67 -2.95 8.53
C SER A 91 29.35 -2.26 8.97
N PRO A 92 28.28 -3.05 9.21
CA PRO A 92 26.98 -2.56 9.67
C PRO A 92 27.00 -2.28 11.19
N THR A 93 26.84 -1.02 11.59
CA THR A 93 26.53 -0.69 12.99
C THR A 93 25.02 -0.73 13.20
N ARG A 94 24.55 -1.70 14.01
CA ARG A 94 23.18 -1.78 14.53
C ARG A 94 22.85 -0.50 15.30
N LYS A 95 21.80 0.23 14.90
CA LYS A 95 21.19 1.28 15.74
C LYS A 95 20.38 0.60 16.86
N PRO A 96 20.47 1.07 18.12
CA PRO A 96 19.73 0.51 19.24
C PRO A 96 18.23 0.85 19.16
N TRP A 97 17.40 -0.09 19.62
CA TRP A 97 15.92 -0.06 19.61
C TRP A 97 15.29 1.02 20.52
N THR A 98 16.07 1.97 21.03
CA THR A 98 15.62 2.99 21.99
C THR A 98 14.96 4.21 21.34
N TRP A 99 15.07 4.36 20.01
CA TRP A 99 14.48 5.49 19.28
C TRP A 99 12.99 5.32 18.94
N LEU A 100 12.45 4.09 18.88
CA LEU A 100 11.03 3.86 18.61
C LEU A 100 10.10 4.09 19.83
N ARG A 101 10.65 4.22 21.04
CA ARG A 101 9.85 4.42 22.27
C ARG A 101 9.37 5.87 22.46
N TRP A 102 10.03 6.85 21.84
CA TRP A 102 9.61 8.27 21.90
C TRP A 102 8.57 8.64 20.85
N TYR A 103 8.59 7.99 19.68
CA TYR A 103 7.67 8.34 18.58
C TYR A 103 6.22 7.89 18.79
N TRP A 104 5.96 6.94 19.70
CA TRP A 104 4.60 6.52 20.05
C TRP A 104 3.99 7.29 21.23
N ALA A 105 4.82 7.82 22.14
CA ALA A 105 4.34 8.57 23.31
C ALA A 105 3.86 10.00 22.96
N ALA A 106 4.35 10.58 21.86
CA ALA A 106 3.98 11.94 21.44
C ALA A 106 2.67 11.99 20.61
N TRP A 107 2.16 10.87 20.13
CA TRP A 107 0.92 10.82 19.31
C TRP A 107 -0.32 10.30 20.07
N SER A 108 -0.19 10.06 21.38
CA SER A 108 -1.30 9.54 22.22
C SER A 108 -1.96 10.58 23.13
N ILE A 109 -1.59 11.88 23.05
CA ILE A 109 -2.14 12.96 23.91
C ILE A 109 -2.95 14.02 23.12
N LYS A 110 -3.30 13.74 21.85
CA LYS A 110 -4.15 14.64 21.05
C LYS A 110 -5.30 13.90 20.34
N ALA A 111 -5.88 12.89 21.00
CA ALA A 111 -7.08 12.20 20.51
C ALA A 111 -8.16 12.01 21.59
N SER A 112 -8.08 12.76 22.69
CA SER A 112 -9.11 12.80 23.75
C SER A 112 -9.46 14.25 24.08
N SER A 113 -10.00 14.99 23.11
CA SER A 113 -10.75 16.21 23.36
C SER A 113 -11.56 16.59 22.12
N THR A 114 -12.80 16.12 22.08
CA THR A 114 -14.08 16.75 21.64
C THR A 114 -14.99 15.68 21.06
#